data_AF-X1M425-F1
#
_entry.id   AF-X1M425-F1
#
_cell.length_a   1.000
_cell.length_b   1.000
_cell.length_c   1.000
_cell.angle_alpha   90.00
_cell.angle_beta   90.00
_cell.angle_gamma   90.00
#
_symmetry.space_group_name_H-M   'P 1'
#
loop_
_entity.id
_entity.type
_entity.pdbx_description
1 polymer ?
#
loop_
_entity_poly.entity_id
_entity_poly.type
_entity_poly.pdbx_seq_one_letter_code
_entity_poly.pdbx_strand_id
1 'polypeptide(L)'
;MRIGMPHMGNAYIPFKALFQRLNVDFVLPPVSNQRTLSLGVRHSPEGLCIPFKLTLGNLIEAAELGADTLLMPGGYGICRLGYYAATQEQILHDLGYNNVEVIGVGFSERKLLGLLKII
;
A
#
# COMPACT_ATOMS: atom_id res chain seq x y z
N MET A 1 -1.71 5.51 -14.70
CA MET A 1 -1.90 5.71 -13.26
C MET A 1 -3.10 4.92 -12.80
N ARG A 2 -2.84 3.79 -12.17
CA ARG A 2 -3.79 2.88 -11.54
C ARG A 2 -3.38 2.76 -10.08
N ILE A 3 -4.21 3.28 -9.20
CA ILE A 3 -3.87 3.44 -7.79
C ILE A 3 -4.30 2.20 -7.01
N GLY A 4 -3.37 1.54 -6.32
CA GLY A 4 -3.64 0.44 -5.41
C GLY A 4 -3.53 0.85 -3.94
N MET A 5 -4.18 0.11 -3.04
CA MET A 5 -4.06 0.32 -1.59
C MET A 5 -4.23 -1.02 -0.85
N PRO A 6 -3.49 -1.29 0.23
CA PRO A 6 -3.68 -2.51 0.99
C PRO A 6 -4.92 -2.44 1.88
N HIS A 7 -5.46 -3.60 2.24
CA HIS A 7 -6.55 -3.70 3.21
C HIS A 7 -6.04 -3.39 4.63
N MET A 8 -6.26 -2.15 5.08
CA MET A 8 -6.05 -1.71 6.47
C MET A 8 -7.38 -1.38 7.13
N GLY A 9 -8.16 -2.43 7.43
CA GLY A 9 -9.55 -2.29 7.87
C GLY A 9 -10.41 -1.67 6.78
N ASN A 10 -11.27 -0.72 7.15
CA ASN A 10 -12.20 -0.06 6.23
C ASN A 10 -11.63 1.22 5.59
N ALA A 11 -10.31 1.47 5.72
CA ALA A 11 -9.68 2.67 5.17
C ALA A 11 -9.87 2.81 3.65
N TYR A 12 -10.00 1.69 2.92
CA TYR A 12 -10.21 1.71 1.48
C TYR A 12 -11.56 2.32 1.04
N ILE A 13 -12.57 2.35 1.92
CA ILE A 13 -13.91 2.86 1.60
C ILE A 13 -13.88 4.35 1.22
N PRO A 14 -13.34 5.27 2.06
CA PRO A 14 -13.24 6.69 1.69
C PRO A 14 -12.35 6.93 0.47
N PHE A 15 -11.24 6.20 0.32
CA PHE A 15 -10.37 6.34 -0.86
C PHE A 15 -11.08 5.89 -2.15
N LYS A 16 -11.80 4.76 -2.11
CA LYS A 16 -12.61 4.30 -3.23
C LYS A 16 -13.62 5.35 -3.65
N ALA A 17 -14.37 5.91 -2.70
CA ALA A 17 -15.34 6.96 -2.98
C ALA A 17 -14.69 8.23 -3.56
N LEU A 18 -13.51 8.63 -3.05
CA LEU A 18 -12.75 9.76 -3.53
C LEU A 18 -12.28 9.56 -4.98
N PHE A 19 -11.57 8.45 -5.25
CA PHE A 19 -11.00 8.18 -6.58
C PHE A 19 -12.07 7.95 -7.64
N GLN A 20 -13.18 7.30 -7.29
CA GLN A 20 -14.34 7.19 -8.18
C GLN A 20 -14.87 8.58 -8.59
N ARG A 21 -14.92 9.53 -7.65
CA ARG A 21 -15.40 10.89 -7.92
C ARG A 21 -14.42 11.72 -8.75
N LEU A 22 -13.13 11.39 -8.67
CA LEU A 22 -12.05 12.02 -9.44
C LEU A 22 -11.77 11.31 -10.78
N ASN A 23 -12.53 10.27 -11.14
CA ASN A 23 -12.29 9.42 -12.32
C ASN A 23 -10.87 8.81 -12.36
N VAL A 24 -10.32 8.48 -11.19
CA VAL A 24 -9.04 7.78 -11.06
C VAL A 24 -9.29 6.29 -10.92
N ASP A 25 -8.57 5.47 -11.67
CA ASP A 25 -8.69 4.00 -11.60
C ASP A 25 -8.09 3.48 -10.29
N PHE A 26 -8.96 2.95 -9.42
CA PHE A 26 -8.60 2.46 -8.10
C PHE A 26 -8.69 0.93 -8.05
N VAL A 27 -7.52 0.29 -7.98
CA VAL A 27 -7.33 -1.15 -7.97
C VAL A 27 -7.33 -1.65 -6.53
N LEU A 28 -8.40 -2.34 -6.15
CA LEU A 28 -8.46 -3.01 -4.85
C LEU A 28 -7.92 -4.43 -4.96
N PRO A 29 -6.90 -4.81 -4.15
CA PRO A 29 -6.48 -6.20 -4.06
C PRO A 29 -7.61 -7.06 -3.49
N PRO A 30 -7.56 -8.39 -3.68
CA PRO A 30 -8.50 -9.31 -3.06
C PRO A 30 -8.50 -9.13 -1.53
N VAL A 31 -9.59 -9.52 -0.87
CA VAL A 31 -9.65 -9.48 0.60
C VAL A 31 -8.53 -10.32 1.18
N SER A 32 -7.79 -9.73 2.13
CA SER A 32 -6.67 -10.38 2.82
C SER A 32 -7.02 -11.79 3.25
N ASN A 33 -6.29 -12.75 2.72
CA ASN A 33 -6.48 -14.17 2.99
C ASN A 33 -5.13 -14.86 3.26
N GLN A 34 -5.12 -16.19 3.34
CA GLN A 34 -3.87 -16.92 3.59
C GLN A 34 -2.82 -16.70 2.50
N ARG A 35 -3.20 -16.60 1.22
CA ARG A 35 -2.28 -16.27 0.12
C ARG A 35 -1.61 -14.93 0.36
N THR A 36 -2.40 -13.89 0.69
CA THR A 36 -1.89 -12.56 1.02
C THR A 36 -0.84 -12.62 2.13
N LEU A 37 -1.12 -13.35 3.22
CA LEU A 37 -0.17 -13.51 4.31
C LEU A 37 1.08 -14.30 3.88
N SER A 38 0.92 -15.38 3.11
CA SER A 38 2.04 -16.20 2.61
C SER A 38 2.98 -15.41 1.70
N LEU A 39 2.44 -14.56 0.81
CA LEU A 39 3.23 -13.64 0.00
C LEU A 39 4.03 -12.69 0.89
N GLY A 40 3.35 -12.07 1.86
CA GLY A 40 3.97 -11.20 2.84
C GLY A 40 5.12 -11.84 3.60
N VAL A 41 4.89 -13.03 4.18
CA VAL A 41 5.88 -13.80 4.94
C VAL A 41 7.08 -14.16 4.07
N ARG A 42 6.85 -14.60 2.83
CA ARG A 42 7.90 -15.04 1.91
C ARG A 42 8.87 -13.94 1.52
N HIS A 43 8.37 -12.71 1.38
CA HIS A 43 9.14 -11.60 0.82
C HIS A 43 9.54 -10.54 1.86
N SER A 44 9.02 -10.63 3.08
CA SER A 44 9.41 -9.74 4.18
C SER A 44 10.57 -10.29 5.02
N PRO A 45 11.40 -9.43 5.62
CA PRO A 45 12.28 -9.83 6.73
C PRO A 45 11.50 -10.48 7.89
N GLU A 46 12.09 -11.53 8.48
CA GLU A 46 11.46 -12.36 9.51
C GLU A 46 10.92 -11.54 10.70
N GLY A 47 11.73 -10.60 11.18
CA GLY A 47 11.46 -9.77 12.37
C GLY A 47 10.47 -8.62 12.16
N LEU A 48 9.80 -8.53 11.02
CA LEU A 48 8.73 -7.56 10.80
C LEU A 48 7.39 -8.09 11.33
N CYS A 49 6.58 -7.17 11.85
CA CYS A 49 5.29 -7.52 12.43
C CYS A 49 4.28 -7.96 11.37
N ILE A 50 3.27 -8.73 11.79
CA ILE A 50 2.22 -9.26 10.92
C ILE A 50 1.53 -8.19 10.05
N PRO A 51 1.24 -6.96 10.53
CA PRO A 51 0.68 -5.90 9.68
C PRO A 51 1.55 -5.56 8.47
N PHE A 52 2.88 -5.54 8.62
CA PHE A 52 3.79 -5.32 7.48
C PHE A 52 3.62 -6.42 6.43
N LYS A 53 3.59 -7.68 6.88
CA LYS A 53 3.49 -8.85 6.01
C LYS A 53 2.16 -8.84 5.24
N LEU A 54 1.04 -8.61 5.94
CA LEU A 54 -0.28 -8.53 5.31
C LEU A 54 -0.38 -7.37 4.30
N THR A 55 0.15 -6.20 4.64
CA THR A 55 0.10 -5.04 3.73
C THR A 55 1.01 -5.26 2.53
N LEU A 56 2.22 -5.79 2.71
CA LEU A 56 3.10 -6.18 1.59
C LEU A 56 2.43 -7.18 0.66
N GLY A 57 1.80 -8.23 1.19
CA GLY A 57 1.06 -9.20 0.39
C GLY A 57 -0.04 -8.55 -0.45
N ASN A 58 -0.83 -7.65 0.14
CA ASN A 58 -1.86 -6.90 -0.58
C ASN A 58 -1.26 -5.99 -1.66
N LEU A 59 -0.12 -5.36 -1.39
CA LEU A 59 0.57 -4.51 -2.37
C LEU A 59 1.10 -5.33 -3.55
N ILE A 60 1.63 -6.53 -3.31
CA ILE A 60 2.02 -7.47 -4.37
C ILE A 60 0.79 -7.83 -5.20
N GLU A 61 -0.33 -8.21 -4.57
CA GLU A 61 -1.56 -8.55 -5.30
C GLU A 61 -2.13 -7.35 -6.08
N ALA A 62 -2.01 -6.12 -5.57
CA ALA A 62 -2.39 -4.91 -6.29
C ALA A 62 -1.49 -4.66 -7.51
N ALA A 63 -0.17 -4.88 -7.37
CA ALA A 63 0.79 -4.78 -8.47
C ALA A 63 0.54 -5.86 -9.54
N GLU A 64 0.20 -7.09 -9.15
CA GLU A 64 -0.21 -8.18 -10.07
C GLU A 64 -1.45 -7.78 -10.90
N LEU A 65 -2.38 -7.01 -10.31
CA LEU A 65 -3.57 -6.49 -10.99
C LEU A 65 -3.27 -5.26 -11.87
N GLY A 66 -2.01 -4.80 -11.92
CA GLY A 66 -1.53 -3.72 -12.76
C GLY A 66 -1.62 -2.33 -12.12
N ALA A 67 -1.65 -2.22 -10.78
CA ALA A 67 -1.46 -0.95 -10.11
C ALA A 67 0.00 -0.46 -10.28
N ASP A 68 0.17 0.79 -10.72
CA ASP A 68 1.48 1.44 -10.92
C ASP A 68 1.82 2.45 -9.81
N THR A 69 0.82 2.86 -9.03
CA THR A 69 0.97 3.74 -7.86
C THR A 69 0.29 3.08 -6.66
N LEU A 70 1.01 2.85 -5.58
CA LEU A 70 0.50 2.16 -4.40
C LEU A 70 0.47 3.10 -3.20
N LEU A 71 -0.67 3.19 -2.55
CA LEU A 71 -0.84 3.98 -1.33
C LEU A 71 -0.59 3.12 -0.12
N MET A 72 0.33 3.55 0.74
CA MET A 72 0.59 2.90 2.01
C MET A 72 0.34 3.88 3.16
N PRO A 73 -0.58 3.59 4.09
CA PRO A 73 -0.74 4.38 5.30
C PRO A 73 0.59 4.54 6.06
N GLY A 74 1.01 5.79 6.22
CA GLY A 74 2.21 6.18 6.94
C GLY A 74 1.89 6.70 8.34
N GLY A 75 2.75 6.38 9.30
CA GLY A 75 2.69 6.90 10.66
C GLY A 75 3.87 7.80 10.98
N TYR A 76 3.65 8.80 11.84
CA TYR A 76 4.72 9.60 12.45
C TYR A 76 4.85 9.20 13.93
N GLY A 77 6.03 8.73 14.36
CA GLY A 77 6.31 8.31 15.74
C GLY A 77 7.29 7.13 15.83
N ILE A 78 7.33 6.46 16.99
CA ILE A 78 8.22 5.30 17.29
C ILE A 78 7.87 4.01 16.53
N CYS A 79 6.78 3.99 15.76
CA CYS A 79 6.32 2.81 15.05
C CYS A 79 7.11 2.61 13.75
N ARG A 80 7.44 1.36 13.40
CA ARG A 80 8.07 1.01 12.11
C ARG A 80 7.22 1.37 10.89
N LEU A 81 5.92 1.68 11.08
CA LEU A 81 5.00 2.10 10.02
C LEU A 81 5.53 3.26 9.17
N GLY A 82 6.31 4.17 9.76
CA GLY A 82 6.94 5.28 9.03
C GLY A 82 7.90 4.84 7.91
N TYR A 83 8.41 3.61 7.97
CA TYR A 83 9.33 3.04 6.98
C TYR A 83 8.65 2.11 5.99
N TYR A 84 7.37 1.79 6.17
CA TYR A 84 6.71 0.73 5.39
C TYR A 84 6.73 1.04 3.90
N ALA A 85 6.35 2.26 3.49
CA ALA A 85 6.28 2.64 2.09
C ALA A 85 7.61 2.40 1.37
N ALA A 86 8.70 2.96 1.90
CA ALA A 86 10.04 2.81 1.31
C ALA A 86 10.52 1.35 1.31
N THR A 87 10.35 0.61 2.41
CA THR A 87 10.79 -0.79 2.47
C THR A 87 9.96 -1.70 1.55
N GLN A 88 8.65 -1.47 1.46
CA GLN A 88 7.77 -2.25 0.59
C GLN A 88 8.02 -1.94 -0.89
N GLU A 89 8.31 -0.69 -1.23
CA GLU A 89 8.72 -0.29 -2.58
C GLU A 89 9.98 -1.02 -3.03
N GLN A 90 11.03 -1.01 -2.21
CA GLN A 90 12.26 -1.73 -2.48
C GLN A 90 12.00 -3.23 -2.71
N ILE A 91 11.20 -3.86 -1.84
CA ILE A 91 10.84 -5.28 -2.00
C ILE A 91 10.07 -5.53 -3.31
N LEU A 92 9.14 -4.64 -3.68
CA LEU A 92 8.39 -4.77 -4.93
C LEU A 92 9.31 -4.66 -6.15
N HIS A 93 10.28 -3.74 -6.13
CA HIS A 93 11.28 -3.61 -7.19
C HIS A 93 12.17 -4.85 -7.29
N ASP A 94 12.62 -5.39 -6.16
CA ASP A 94 13.39 -6.64 -6.10
C ASP A 94 12.61 -7.84 -6.68
N LEU A 95 11.27 -7.79 -6.64
CA LEU A 95 10.38 -8.79 -7.24
C LEU A 95 10.08 -8.54 -8.73
N GLY A 96 10.60 -7.46 -9.31
CA GLY A 96 10.46 -7.13 -10.73
C GLY A 96 9.39 -6.06 -11.03
N TYR A 97 8.70 -5.52 -10.02
CA TYR A 97 7.71 -4.45 -10.18
C TYR A 97 8.37 -3.06 -10.23
N ASN A 98 9.38 -2.88 -11.09
CA ASN A 98 10.26 -1.69 -11.13
C ASN A 98 9.56 -0.37 -11.47
N ASN A 99 8.35 -0.43 -12.02
CA ASN A 99 7.54 0.72 -12.43
C ASN A 99 6.53 1.14 -11.36
N VAL A 100 6.51 0.48 -10.21
CA VAL A 100 5.59 0.78 -9.11
C VAL A 100 6.19 1.83 -8.19
N GLU A 101 5.42 2.88 -7.89
CA GLU A 101 5.75 3.89 -6.88
C GLU A 101 4.91 3.67 -5.62
N VAL A 102 5.51 3.66 -4.43
CA VAL A 102 4.77 3.54 -3.16
C VAL A 102 4.71 4.89 -2.41
N ILE A 103 3.53 5.49 -2.38
CA ILE A 103 3.29 6.79 -1.74
C ILE A 103 2.79 6.58 -0.31
N GLY A 104 3.56 7.10 0.66
CA GLY A 104 3.17 7.15 2.07
C GLY A 104 2.06 8.18 2.34
N VAL A 105 0.90 7.74 2.82
CA VAL A 105 -0.24 8.62 3.16
C VAL A 105 -0.35 8.80 4.67
N GLY A 106 -0.02 10.00 5.16
CA GLY A 106 -0.07 10.35 6.58
C GLY A 106 -1.48 10.67 7.07
N PHE A 107 -1.91 10.01 8.15
CA PHE A 107 -3.20 10.31 8.81
C PHE A 107 -3.08 11.37 9.92
N SER A 108 -1.93 11.45 10.61
CA SER A 108 -1.72 12.38 11.73
C SER A 108 -1.14 13.74 11.30
N GLU A 109 -0.27 13.74 10.29
CA GLU A 109 0.50 14.89 9.80
C GLU A 109 0.41 14.94 8.26
N ARG A 110 0.49 16.14 7.68
CA ARG A 110 0.28 16.41 6.24
C ARG A 110 -1.09 16.01 5.64
N LYS A 111 -2.06 15.49 6.41
CA LYS A 111 -3.51 15.35 6.09
C LYS A 111 -3.90 15.52 4.60
N LEU A 112 -4.53 16.64 4.25
CA LEU A 112 -4.96 17.00 2.89
C LEU A 112 -3.79 17.29 1.94
N LEU A 113 -2.66 17.80 2.46
CA LEU A 113 -1.47 18.11 1.66
C LEU A 113 -0.77 16.85 1.12
N GLY A 114 -0.89 15.70 1.80
CA GLY A 114 -0.42 14.40 1.32
C GLY A 114 -1.31 13.85 0.21
N LEU A 115 -2.62 14.05 0.31
CA LEU A 115 -3.58 13.67 -0.73
C LEU A 115 -3.41 14.50 -2.01
N LEU A 116 -3.08 15.78 -1.87
CA LEU A 116 -2.81 16.68 -3.00
C LEU A 116 -1.58 16.31 -3.82
N LYS A 117 -0.69 15.44 -3.33
CA LYS A 117 0.43 14.90 -4.13
C LYS A 117 0.04 13.73 -5.03
N ILE A 118 -1.17 13.19 -4.85
CA ILE A 118 -1.70 12.02 -5.55
C ILE A 118 -2.59 12.44 -6.73
N ILE A 119 -3.07 13.70 -6.70
CA ILE A 119 -3.89 14.36 -7.74
C ILE A 119 -2.97 15.23 -8.60
#